data_AF-A0A4S4GA65-F1
#
_entry.id   AF-A0A4S4GA65-F1
#
_cell.length_a   1.000
_cell.length_b   1.000
_cell.length_c   1.000
_cell.angle_alpha   90.00
_cell.angle_beta   90.00
_cell.angle_gamma   90.00
#
_symmetry.space_group_name_H-M   'P 1'
#
loop_
_entity.id
_entity.type
_entity.pdbx_description
1 polymer ?
#
loop_
_entity_poly.entity_id
_entity_poly.type
_entity_poly.pdbx_seq_one_letter_code
_entity_poly.pdbx_strand_id
1 'polypeptide(L)'
;MLYPDVAEQEVEFKYVMPRKEVEGTLLAMCRSLGTGLLAYQSAGKQAIAFTSVKFHQFKERMVKGAAMVDLNGDRHEVVSDSPFMCGGEFCVRTLHDGKEVVCPCTFFNPSK
;
A
#
# COMPACT_ATOMS: atom_id res chain seq x y z
N MET A 1 0.23 6.29 15.69
CA MET A 1 0.50 5.40 14.55
C MET A 1 -0.83 5.10 13.87
N LEU A 2 -0.99 5.37 12.58
CA LEU A 2 -2.28 5.21 11.87
C LEU A 2 -2.76 3.74 11.83
N TYR A 3 -1.79 2.82 11.81
CA TYR A 3 -2.00 1.39 11.76
C TYR A 3 -1.27 0.75 12.96
N PRO A 4 -1.92 0.64 14.14
CA PRO A 4 -1.29 0.08 15.33
C PRO A 4 -1.11 -1.45 15.26
N ASP A 5 -1.71 -2.10 14.26
CA ASP A 5 -1.65 -3.54 13.99
C ASP A 5 -0.59 -3.89 12.94
N VAL A 6 0.35 -2.98 12.66
CA VAL A 6 1.44 -3.25 11.72
C VAL A 6 2.34 -4.36 12.27
N ALA A 7 2.58 -5.37 11.45
CA ALA A 7 3.48 -6.48 11.72
C ALA A 7 4.53 -6.63 10.62
N GLU A 8 5.75 -6.95 11.02
CA GLU A 8 6.86 -7.29 10.12
C GLU A 8 6.79 -8.76 9.72
N GLN A 9 7.00 -9.05 8.44
CA GLN A 9 7.06 -10.39 7.89
C GLN A 9 8.37 -10.53 7.12
N GLU A 10 9.28 -11.34 7.64
CA GLU A 10 10.55 -11.63 6.99
C GLU A 10 10.38 -12.78 5.99
N VAL A 11 10.90 -12.61 4.79
CA VAL A 11 10.84 -13.59 3.72
C VAL A 11 12.24 -13.81 3.14
N GLU A 12 12.70 -15.06 3.16
CA GLU A 12 13.93 -15.48 2.51
C GLU A 12 13.63 -16.19 1.18
N PHE A 13 14.29 -15.74 0.12
CA PHE A 13 14.19 -16.29 -1.22
C PHE A 13 15.36 -17.22 -1.50
N LYS A 14 15.13 -18.28 -2.29
CA LYS A 14 16.18 -19.22 -2.70
C LYS A 14 17.30 -18.53 -3.52
N TYR A 15 16.91 -17.57 -4.34
CA TYR A 15 17.79 -16.78 -5.22
C TYR A 15 17.49 -15.28 -5.09
N VAL A 16 18.35 -14.44 -5.64
CA VAL A 16 18.04 -13.01 -5.77
C VAL A 16 16.97 -12.87 -6.86
N MET A 17 15.81 -12.38 -6.47
CA MET A 17 14.64 -12.30 -7.34
C MET A 17 14.50 -10.91 -7.96
N PRO A 18 13.97 -10.78 -9.19
CA PRO A 18 13.56 -9.49 -9.73
C PRO A 18 12.52 -8.82 -8.82
N ARG A 19 12.53 -7.48 -8.76
CA ARG A 19 11.63 -6.69 -7.91
C ARG A 19 10.16 -7.09 -8.07
N LYS A 20 9.71 -7.30 -9.31
CA LYS A 20 8.33 -7.71 -9.63
C LYS A 20 7.96 -9.07 -9.03
N GLU A 21 8.91 -10.01 -8.96
CA GLU A 21 8.68 -11.33 -8.37
C GLU A 21 8.68 -11.28 -6.83
N VAL A 22 9.54 -10.44 -6.24
CA VAL A 22 9.46 -10.11 -4.81
C VAL A 22 8.08 -9.54 -4.49
N GLU A 23 7.65 -8.49 -5.19
CA GLU A 23 6.33 -7.87 -5.02
C GLU A 23 5.20 -8.91 -5.16
N GLY A 24 5.22 -9.72 -6.22
CA GLY A 24 4.22 -10.77 -6.43
C GLY A 24 4.16 -11.78 -5.27
N THR A 25 5.32 -12.18 -4.73
CA THR A 25 5.41 -13.10 -3.59
C THR A 25 4.84 -12.48 -2.32
N LEU A 26 5.22 -11.23 -2.01
CA LEU A 26 4.73 -10.53 -0.83
C LEU A 26 3.22 -10.26 -0.91
N LEU A 27 2.70 -9.96 -2.10
CA LEU A 27 1.27 -9.79 -2.32
C LEU A 27 0.48 -11.11 -2.17
N ALA A 28 1.04 -12.23 -2.64
CA ALA A 28 0.44 -13.55 -2.44
C ALA A 28 0.43 -13.93 -0.95
N MET A 29 1.51 -13.65 -0.22
CA MET A 29 1.59 -13.83 1.23
C MET A 29 0.52 -13.00 1.94
N CYS A 30 0.41 -11.70 1.65
CA CYS A 30 -0.60 -10.82 2.24
C CYS A 30 -2.02 -11.34 2.01
N ARG A 31 -2.32 -11.81 0.79
CA ARG A 31 -3.61 -12.44 0.46
C ARG A 31 -3.88 -13.68 1.30
N SER A 32 -2.88 -14.54 1.51
CA SER A 32 -3.02 -15.74 2.35
C SER A 32 -3.25 -15.41 3.83
N LEU A 33 -2.69 -14.30 4.31
CA LEU A 33 -2.80 -13.85 5.70
C LEU A 33 -4.04 -12.97 5.94
N GLY A 34 -4.75 -12.55 4.89
CA GLY A 34 -5.85 -11.59 5.01
C GLY A 34 -5.38 -10.19 5.44
N THR A 35 -4.13 -9.84 5.12
CA THR A 35 -3.50 -8.55 5.45
C THR A 35 -3.21 -7.74 4.19
N GLY A 36 -2.90 -6.47 4.37
CA GLY A 36 -2.48 -5.56 3.31
C GLY A 36 -1.02 -5.20 3.49
N LEU A 37 -0.27 -5.15 2.39
CA LEU A 37 1.11 -4.67 2.38
C LEU A 37 1.13 -3.15 2.48
N LEU A 38 1.65 -2.56 3.55
CA LEU A 38 1.89 -1.11 3.60
C LEU A 38 3.10 -0.74 2.73
N ALA A 39 4.21 -1.42 3.00
CA ALA A 39 5.51 -1.18 2.42
C ALA A 39 6.32 -2.47 2.44
N TYR A 40 7.36 -2.53 1.63
CA TYR A 40 8.39 -3.55 1.78
C TYR A 40 9.78 -3.00 1.49
N GLN A 41 10.77 -3.67 2.05
CA GLN A 41 12.18 -3.48 1.74
C GLN A 41 12.75 -4.81 1.28
N SER A 42 13.71 -4.78 0.36
CA SER A 42 14.37 -6.00 -0.13
C SER A 42 15.85 -5.76 -0.35
N ALA A 43 16.67 -6.71 0.08
CA ALA A 43 18.11 -6.71 -0.10
C ALA A 43 18.61 -8.14 -0.36
N GLY A 44 19.28 -8.35 -1.50
CA GLY A 44 19.78 -9.67 -1.88
C GLY A 44 18.67 -10.72 -1.94
N LYS A 45 18.74 -11.72 -1.05
CA LYS A 45 17.78 -12.83 -0.96
C LYS A 45 16.71 -12.62 0.12
N GLN A 46 16.61 -11.44 0.70
CA GLN A 46 15.71 -11.17 1.81
C GLN A 46 14.76 -10.03 1.47
N ALA A 47 13.54 -10.11 1.97
CA ALA A 47 12.61 -8.99 2.04
C ALA A 47 11.93 -8.92 3.40
N ILE A 48 11.61 -7.70 3.81
CA ILE A 48 10.78 -7.40 4.98
C ILE A 48 9.52 -6.73 4.47
N ALA A 49 8.37 -7.34 4.73
CA ALA A 49 7.05 -6.78 4.43
C ALA A 49 6.40 -6.24 5.70
N PHE A 50 5.93 -5.00 5.63
CA PHE A 50 5.14 -4.38 6.69
C PHE A 50 3.66 -4.57 6.36
N THR A 51 2.94 -5.33 7.18
CA THR A 51 1.57 -5.77 6.89
C THR A 51 0.58 -5.28 7.94
N SER A 52 -0.68 -5.04 7.57
CA SER A 52 -1.75 -4.63 8.50
C SER A 52 -3.12 -5.06 7.97
N VAL A 53 -3.98 -5.52 8.88
CA VAL A 53 -5.39 -5.83 8.57
C VAL A 53 -6.17 -4.53 8.37
N LYS A 54 -5.93 -3.52 9.22
CA LYS A 54 -6.59 -2.22 9.12
C LYS A 54 -6.26 -1.51 7.80
N PHE A 55 -5.00 -1.58 7.36
CA PHE A 55 -4.62 -1.05 6.06
C PHE A 55 -5.30 -1.79 4.92
N HIS A 56 -5.40 -3.12 4.99
CA HIS A 56 -6.12 -3.90 3.98
C HIS A 56 -7.54 -3.37 3.80
N GLN A 57 -8.30 -3.26 4.88
CA GLN A 57 -9.68 -2.80 4.88
C GLN A 57 -9.81 -1.37 4.35
N PHE A 58 -8.90 -0.49 4.74
CA PHE A 58 -8.91 0.90 4.30
C PHE A 58 -8.61 1.02 2.80
N LYS A 59 -7.61 0.29 2.31
CA LYS A 59 -7.20 0.29 0.90
C LYS A 59 -8.35 -0.11 -0.04
N GLU A 60 -9.22 -1.03 0.37
CA GLU A 60 -10.40 -1.45 -0.43
C GLU A 60 -11.40 -0.31 -0.68
N ARG A 61 -11.37 0.77 0.12
CA ARG A 61 -12.20 1.95 -0.09
C ARG A 61 -11.65 2.91 -1.15
N MET A 62 -10.38 2.76 -1.56
CA MET A 62 -9.69 3.66 -2.47
C MET A 62 -9.97 3.31 -3.93
N VAL A 63 -11.23 3.38 -4.31
CA VAL A 63 -11.72 3.11 -5.67
C VAL A 63 -12.03 4.43 -6.37
N LYS A 64 -12.08 4.40 -7.71
CA LYS A 64 -12.40 5.57 -8.53
C LYS A 64 -13.66 6.31 -8.04
N GLY A 65 -13.55 7.63 -7.91
CA GLY A 65 -14.58 8.52 -7.38
C GLY A 65 -14.62 8.62 -5.85
N ALA A 66 -13.83 7.83 -5.11
CA ALA A 66 -13.77 7.94 -3.66
C ALA A 66 -13.13 9.28 -3.25
N ALA A 67 -13.80 9.99 -2.35
CA ALA A 67 -13.24 11.16 -1.69
C ALA A 67 -12.39 10.73 -0.49
N MET A 68 -11.13 11.12 -0.50
CA MET A 68 -10.15 10.82 0.55
C MET A 68 -9.70 12.12 1.20
N VAL A 69 -9.38 12.05 2.49
CA VAL A 69 -8.78 13.17 3.22
C VAL A 69 -7.37 12.77 3.59
N ASP A 70 -6.40 13.59 3.20
CA ASP A 70 -5.01 13.36 3.55
C ASP A 70 -4.75 13.63 5.06
N LEU A 71 -3.51 13.47 5.49
CA LEU A 71 -3.12 13.73 6.88
C LEU A 71 -3.07 15.23 7.24
N ASN A 72 -3.04 16.13 6.25
CA ASN A 72 -3.08 17.57 6.46
C ASN A 72 -4.52 18.10 6.54
N GLY A 73 -5.50 17.31 6.11
CA GLY A 73 -6.92 17.67 6.08
C GLY A 73 -7.44 18.04 4.68
N ASP A 74 -6.60 17.92 3.66
CA ASP A 74 -6.91 18.26 2.28
C ASP A 74 -7.68 17.13 1.59
N ARG A 75 -8.57 17.50 0.66
CA ARG A 75 -9.41 16.56 -0.07
C ARG A 75 -8.76 16.13 -1.37
N HIS A 76 -8.92 14.85 -1.67
CA HIS A 76 -8.46 14.18 -2.88
C HIS A 76 -9.60 13.33 -3.44
N GLU A 77 -9.76 13.31 -4.76
CA GLU A 77 -10.66 12.36 -5.43
C GLU A 77 -9.84 11.25 -6.09
N VAL A 78 -10.11 10.00 -5.79
CA VAL A 78 -9.43 8.87 -6.43
C VAL A 78 -9.83 8.77 -7.89
N VAL A 79 -8.86 8.71 -8.80
CA VAL A 79 -9.11 8.61 -10.25
C VAL A 79 -8.68 7.27 -10.86
N SER A 80 -7.83 6.50 -10.16
CA SER A 80 -7.49 5.12 -10.55
C SER A 80 -8.56 4.13 -10.09
N ASP A 81 -8.74 3.04 -10.83
CA ASP A 81 -9.73 2.00 -10.49
C ASP A 81 -9.42 1.30 -9.15
N SER A 82 -8.14 1.08 -8.85
CA SER A 82 -7.68 0.49 -7.59
C SER A 82 -6.26 0.94 -7.24
N PRO A 83 -5.83 0.78 -5.96
CA PRO A 83 -4.45 0.99 -5.58
C PRO A 83 -3.48 0.02 -6.28
N PHE A 84 -2.26 0.47 -6.52
CA PHE A 84 -1.21 -0.26 -7.25
C PHE A 84 0.15 -0.13 -6.56
N MET A 85 1.05 -1.08 -6.79
CA MET A 85 2.40 -1.01 -6.26
C MET A 85 3.23 0.05 -6.98
N CYS A 86 3.88 0.92 -6.21
CA CYS A 86 4.84 1.89 -6.72
C CYS A 86 5.91 2.17 -5.66
N GLY A 87 7.19 2.12 -6.02
CA GLY A 87 8.27 2.50 -5.11
C GLY A 87 8.49 1.58 -3.90
N GLY A 88 7.66 0.56 -3.67
CA GLY A 88 7.75 -0.32 -2.50
C GLY A 88 6.49 -0.31 -1.65
N GLU A 89 5.54 0.55 -1.99
CA GLU A 89 4.31 0.79 -1.24
C GLU A 89 3.11 0.68 -2.18
N PHE A 90 1.92 0.57 -1.59
CA PHE A 90 0.70 0.79 -2.36
C PHE A 90 0.46 2.29 -2.52
N CYS A 91 0.27 2.70 -3.77
CA CYS A 91 -0.11 4.05 -4.16
C CYS A 91 -1.48 4.06 -4.82
N VAL A 92 -2.11 5.22 -4.80
CA VAL A 92 -3.36 5.50 -5.51
C VAL A 92 -3.19 6.80 -6.28
N ARG A 93 -3.82 6.88 -7.45
CA ARG A 93 -3.83 8.12 -8.24
C ARG A 93 -5.04 8.94 -7.83
N THR A 94 -4.81 10.21 -7.53
CA THR A 94 -5.86 11.14 -7.09
C THR A 94 -5.83 12.44 -7.87
N LEU A 95 -6.96 13.14 -7.90
CA LEU A 95 -7.08 14.52 -8.31
C LEU A 95 -7.07 15.41 -7.06
N HIS A 96 -6.17 16.38 -7.02
CA HIS A 96 -6.07 17.37 -5.96
C HIS A 96 -5.75 18.73 -6.59
N ASP A 97 -6.57 19.74 -6.31
CA ASP A 97 -6.50 21.08 -6.93
C ASP A 97 -6.40 21.04 -8.47
N GLY A 98 -7.18 20.16 -9.09
CA GLY A 98 -7.23 19.99 -10.54
C GLY A 98 -6.00 19.30 -11.14
N LYS A 99 -5.08 18.77 -10.32
CA LYS A 99 -3.88 18.05 -10.77
C LYS A 99 -3.93 16.60 -10.36
N GLU A 100 -3.56 15.71 -11.26
CA GLU A 100 -3.36 14.31 -10.93
C GLU A 100 -2.05 14.12 -10.18
N VAL A 101 -2.11 13.46 -9.02
CA VAL A 101 -0.97 13.15 -8.17
C VAL A 101 -1.05 11.69 -7.75
N VAL A 102 0.09 11.01 -7.77
CA VAL A 102 0.22 9.66 -7.21
C VAL A 102 0.65 9.79 -5.76
N CYS A 103 -0.16 9.26 -4.85
CA CYS A 103 0.07 9.35 -3.41
C CYS A 103 0.20 7.95 -2.82
N PRO A 104 1.11 7.72 -1.86
CA PRO A 104 1.07 6.53 -1.02
C PRO A 104 -0.28 6.42 -0.33
N CYS A 105 -0.85 5.23 -0.24
CA CYS A 105 -2.15 5.02 0.42
C CYS A 105 -2.09 5.40 1.93
N THR A 106 -0.91 5.30 2.52
CA THR A 106 -0.60 5.72 3.91
C THR A 106 -0.62 7.23 4.11
N PHE A 107 -0.68 8.03 3.03
CA PHE A 107 -0.87 9.48 3.08
C PHE A 107 -2.29 9.91 3.47
N PHE A 108 -3.26 8.99 3.40
CA PHE A 108 -4.66 9.26 3.71
C PHE A 108 -5.04 8.83 5.12
N ASN A 109 -5.95 9.59 5.74
CA ASN A 109 -6.45 9.30 7.07
C ASN A 109 -7.49 8.17 7.01
N PRO A 110 -7.23 7.00 7.64
CA PRO A 110 -8.14 5.85 7.59
C PRO A 110 -9.47 6.08 8.32
N SER A 111 -9.52 7.05 9.22
CA SER A 111 -10.69 7.38 10.04
C SER A 111 -11.60 8.45 9.41
N LYS A 112 -11.23 9.00 8.24
CA LYS A 112 -12.03 9.94 7.46
C LYS A 112 -12.40 9.32 6.11
#